data_AF-A0A510JZ42-F1
#
_entry.id   AF-A0A510JZ42-F1
#
_cell.length_a   1.000
_cell.length_b   1.000
_cell.length_c   1.000
_cell.angle_alpha   90.00
_cell.angle_beta   90.00
_cell.angle_gamma   90.00
#
_symmetry.space_group_name_H-M   'P 1'
#
loop_
_entity.id
_entity.type
_entity.pdbx_description
1 polymer ?
#
loop_
_entity_poly.entity_id
_entity_poly.type
_entity_poly.pdbx_seq_one_letter_code
_entity_poly.pdbx_strand_id
1 'polypeptide(L)'
;MATVTARVDENVKKEAETLFKKMGLNMSTAMNLFLKKCILEQGIPFELKVPNGETRKVLDEVEKGVGLSKTFDSIDELTEDLEDDEKTSNKETLKAMQETDDILSGKIERKGYNSAEELFEDLGV
;
A
#
# COMPACT_ATOMS: atom_id res chain seq x y z
N MET A 1 11.46 20.68 -28.40
CA MET A 1 10.93 21.49 -27.28
C MET A 1 9.46 21.16 -27.11
N ALA A 2 9.00 20.96 -25.88
CA ALA A 2 7.59 20.81 -25.56
C ALA A 2 7.12 22.06 -24.80
N THR A 3 5.87 22.46 -25.00
CA THR A 3 5.28 23.64 -24.36
C THR A 3 4.22 23.21 -23.38
N VAL A 4 4.27 23.74 -22.15
CA VAL A 4 3.26 23.53 -21.12
C VAL A 4 2.54 24.85 -20.88
N THR A 5 1.21 24.84 -20.94
CA THR A 5 0.36 26.00 -20.64
C THR A 5 -0.53 25.68 -19.45
N ALA A 6 -0.58 26.59 -18.47
CA ALA A 6 -1.41 26.45 -17.28
C ALA A 6 -2.11 27.77 -16.98
N ARG A 7 -3.38 27.71 -16.58
CA ARG A 7 -4.10 28.87 -16.05
C ARG A 7 -3.76 29.02 -14.57
N VAL A 8 -3.38 30.23 -14.17
CA VAL A 8 -2.97 30.57 -12.81
C VAL A 8 -3.58 31.92 -12.46
N ASP A 9 -3.96 32.11 -11.20
CA ASP A 9 -4.39 33.41 -10.69
C ASP A 9 -3.29 34.47 -10.85
N GLU A 10 -3.69 35.70 -11.17
CA GLU A 10 -2.75 36.78 -11.47
C GLU A 10 -1.90 37.16 -10.25
N ASN A 11 -2.49 37.17 -9.04
CA ASN A 11 -1.78 37.51 -7.81
C ASN A 11 -0.79 36.42 -7.46
N VAL A 12 -1.22 35.16 -7.53
CA VAL A 12 -0.34 33.98 -7.31
C VAL A 12 0.86 34.01 -8.25
N LYS A 13 0.65 34.34 -9.53
CA LYS A 13 1.75 34.47 -10.49
C LYS A 13 2.74 35.57 -10.08
N LYS A 14 2.26 36.75 -9.70
CA LYS A 14 3.12 37.88 -9.28
C LYS A 14 3.92 37.55 -8.02
N GLU A 15 3.29 36.88 -7.05
CA GLU A 15 3.95 36.43 -5.83
C GLU A 15 5.04 35.38 -6.12
N ALA A 16 4.71 34.36 -6.92
CA ALA A 16 5.65 33.32 -7.32
C ALA A 16 6.85 33.90 -8.11
N GLU A 17 6.61 34.81 -9.06
CA GLU A 17 7.68 35.48 -9.80
C GLU A 17 8.61 36.28 -8.87
N THR A 18 8.05 36.97 -7.87
CA THR A 18 8.83 37.73 -6.90
C THR A 18 9.67 36.81 -6.01
N LEU A 19 9.09 35.69 -5.56
CA LEU A 19 9.78 34.67 -4.78
C LEU A 19 10.95 34.05 -5.56
N PHE A 20 10.70 33.59 -6.79
CA PHE A 20 11.73 32.94 -7.58
C PHE A 20 12.84 33.91 -8.00
N LYS A 21 12.51 35.17 -8.30
CA LYS A 21 13.53 36.20 -8.56
C LYS A 21 14.46 36.39 -7.36
N LYS A 22 13.95 36.39 -6.13
CA LYS A 22 14.79 36.44 -4.91
C LYS A 22 15.74 35.25 -4.79
N MET A 23 15.35 34.10 -5.35
CA MET A 23 16.18 32.89 -5.42
C MET A 23 17.07 32.81 -6.68
N GLY A 24 17.06 33.84 -7.54
CA GLY A 24 17.81 33.84 -8.80
C GLY A 24 17.23 32.92 -9.89
N LEU A 25 15.95 32.53 -9.76
CA LEU A 25 15.26 31.64 -10.68
C LEU A 25 14.21 32.40 -11.50
N ASN A 26 13.99 31.96 -12.74
CA ASN A 26 12.84 32.38 -13.53
C ASN A 26 11.70 31.34 -13.40
N MET A 27 10.48 31.70 -13.79
CA MET A 27 9.31 30.81 -13.72
C MET A 27 9.52 29.49 -14.46
N SER A 28 10.11 29.53 -15.65
CA SER A 28 10.34 28.35 -16.48
C SER A 28 11.35 27.39 -15.83
N THR A 29 12.39 27.90 -15.20
CA THR A 29 13.39 27.11 -14.47
C THR A 29 12.75 26.46 -13.25
N ALA A 30 11.94 27.21 -12.50
CA ALA A 30 11.21 26.69 -11.34
C ALA A 30 10.24 25.56 -11.75
N MET A 31 9.49 25.72 -12.84
CA MET A 31 8.60 24.66 -13.35
C MET A 31 9.34 23.44 -13.87
N ASN A 32 10.48 23.63 -14.55
CA ASN A 32 11.31 22.49 -14.95
C ASN A 32 11.87 21.74 -13.74
N LEU A 33 12.25 22.46 -12.68
CA LEU A 33 12.75 21.84 -11.45
C LEU A 33 11.65 21.04 -10.75
N PHE A 34 10.43 21.60 -10.66
CA PHE A 34 9.25 20.92 -10.14
C PHE A 34 9.00 19.60 -10.90
N LEU A 35 8.91 19.65 -12.23
CA LEU A 35 8.66 18.45 -13.05
C LEU A 35 9.75 17.38 -12.87
N LYS A 36 11.03 17.79 -12.84
CA LYS A 36 12.14 16.86 -12.58
C LYS A 36 12.05 16.21 -11.21
N LYS A 37 11.63 16.97 -10.20
CA LYS A 37 11.45 16.44 -8.85
C LYS A 37 10.29 15.44 -8.80
N CYS A 38 9.18 15.71 -9.49
CA CYS A 38 8.09 14.74 -9.64
C CYS A 38 8.55 13.43 -10.28
N ILE A 39 9.37 13.52 -11.35
CA ILE A 39 9.93 12.34 -12.04
C ILE A 39 10.86 11.57 -11.10
N LEU A 40 11.68 12.26 -10.31
CA LEU A 40 12.62 11.60 -9.39
C LEU A 40 11.90 10.85 -8.27
N GLU A 41 10.83 11.43 -7.73
CA GLU A 41 10.08 10.83 -6.61
C GLU A 41 8.92 9.94 -7.06
N GLN A 42 8.67 9.82 -8.37
CA GLN A 42 7.52 9.10 -8.93
C GLN A 42 6.19 9.54 -8.29
N GLY A 43 6.06 10.85 -8.02
CA GLY A 43 4.95 11.40 -7.25
C GLY A 43 4.92 12.93 -7.22
N ILE A 44 4.05 13.50 -6.40
CA ILE A 44 4.01 14.95 -6.17
C ILE A 44 5.04 15.30 -5.09
N PRO A 45 5.94 16.28 -5.33
CA PRO A 45 7.10 16.55 -4.47
C PRO A 45 6.77 17.46 -3.28
N PHE A 46 5.60 17.22 -2.69
CA PHE A 46 5.13 17.82 -1.45
C PHE A 46 4.00 16.94 -0.91
N GLU A 47 3.81 16.96 0.41
CA GLU A 47 2.77 16.16 1.04
C GLU A 47 1.37 16.62 0.60
N LEU A 48 0.59 15.71 0.02
CA LEU A 48 -0.81 15.94 -0.30
C LEU A 48 -1.67 15.68 0.94
N LYS A 49 -1.62 16.60 1.90
CA LYS A 49 -2.50 16.55 3.07
C LYS A 49 -3.86 17.12 2.72
N VAL A 50 -4.84 16.26 2.45
CA VAL A 50 -6.25 16.59 2.68
C VAL A 50 -6.50 16.20 4.12
N PRO A 51 -6.64 17.15 5.07
CA PRO A 51 -6.76 16.78 6.47
C PRO A 51 -8.15 16.17 6.70
N ASN A 52 -8.22 14.85 6.57
CA ASN A 52 -9.39 14.05 6.90
C ASN A 52 -9.74 14.28 8.37
N GLY A 53 -11.00 14.66 8.62
CA GLY A 53 -11.47 14.91 9.98
C GLY A 53 -11.32 13.67 10.87
N GLU A 54 -11.37 12.48 10.28
CA GLU A 54 -11.26 11.19 10.95
C GLU A 54 -9.85 10.92 11.48
N THR A 55 -8.77 11.07 10.69
CA THR A 55 -7.41 10.85 11.22
C THR A 55 -7.03 11.89 12.26
N ARG A 56 -7.57 13.11 12.18
CA ARG A 56 -7.40 14.10 13.28
C ARG A 56 -8.06 13.66 14.57
N LYS A 57 -9.25 13.06 14.51
CA LYS A 57 -9.93 12.51 15.69
C LYS A 57 -9.19 11.30 16.26
N VAL A 58 -8.78 10.36 15.41
CA VAL A 58 -8.02 9.19 15.83
C VAL A 58 -6.69 9.61 16.48
N LEU A 59 -5.99 10.61 15.93
CA LEU A 59 -4.74 11.09 16.52
C LEU A 59 -4.94 11.78 17.88
N ASP A 60 -6.03 12.55 18.03
CA ASP A 60 -6.42 13.17 19.30
C ASP A 60 -6.90 12.13 20.33
N GLU A 61 -7.59 11.07 19.90
CA GLU A 61 -8.00 9.94 20.74
C GLU A 61 -6.77 9.13 21.22
N VAL A 62 -5.82 8.84 20.33
CA VAL A 62 -4.53 8.21 20.66
C VAL A 62 -3.73 9.04 21.66
N GLU A 63 -3.64 10.37 21.46
CA GLU A 63 -2.95 11.27 22.38
C GLU A 63 -3.63 11.31 23.76
N LYS A 64 -4.95 11.16 23.81
CA LYS A 64 -5.74 11.07 25.06
C LYS A 64 -5.80 9.66 25.65
N GLY A 65 -5.16 8.67 25.02
CA GLY A 65 -5.15 7.28 25.46
C GLY A 65 -6.51 6.57 25.32
N VAL A 66 -7.40 7.09 24.47
CA VAL A 66 -8.73 6.54 24.21
C VAL A 66 -8.67 5.74 22.91
N GLY A 67 -9.18 4.50 22.91
CA GLY A 67 -9.21 3.67 21.70
C GLY A 67 -7.86 3.06 21.29
N LEU A 68 -6.87 3.07 22.18
CA LEU A 68 -5.63 2.32 21.97
C LEU A 68 -5.93 0.82 21.95
N SER A 69 -5.43 0.13 20.93
CA SER A 69 -5.47 -1.33 20.86
C SER A 69 -4.66 -1.93 22.00
N LYS A 70 -4.90 -3.21 22.29
CA LYS A 70 -4.04 -3.98 23.19
C LYS A 70 -2.57 -3.91 22.76
N THR A 71 -1.67 -4.05 23.73
CA THR A 71 -0.25 -4.28 23.48
C THR A 71 -0.05 -5.73 23.08
N PHE A 72 0.90 -5.97 22.18
CA PHE A 72 1.26 -7.31 21.73
C PHE A 72 2.71 -7.59 22.09
N ASP A 73 2.98 -8.81 22.54
CA ASP A 73 4.31 -9.25 22.96
C ASP A 73 5.15 -9.80 21.77
N SER A 74 4.50 -10.12 20.64
CA SER A 74 5.16 -10.53 19.39
C SER A 74 4.41 -10.05 18.14
N ILE A 75 5.13 -10.02 17.01
CA ILE A 75 4.56 -9.78 15.68
C ILE A 75 3.54 -10.88 15.33
N ASP A 76 3.77 -12.12 15.74
CA ASP A 76 2.85 -13.24 15.50
C ASP A 76 1.49 -12.98 16.19
N GLU A 77 1.51 -12.48 17.43
CA GLU A 77 0.30 -12.18 18.21
C GLU A 77 -0.48 -11.00 17.62
N LEU A 78 0.23 -9.97 17.14
CA LEU A 78 -0.36 -8.86 16.41
C LEU A 78 -1.02 -9.34 15.11
N THR A 79 -0.36 -10.26 14.40
CA THR A 79 -0.85 -10.78 13.11
C THR A 79 -2.09 -11.64 13.32
N GLU A 80 -2.09 -12.50 14.34
CA GLU A 80 -3.23 -13.36 14.68
C GLU A 80 -4.48 -12.54 15.05
N ASP A 81 -4.32 -11.43 15.78
CA ASP A 81 -5.44 -10.53 16.12
C ASP A 81 -5.97 -9.75 14.91
N LEU A 82 -5.08 -9.29 14.02
CA LEU A 82 -5.46 -8.60 12.79
C LEU A 82 -6.10 -9.53 11.75
N GLU A 83 -5.81 -10.83 11.82
CA GLU A 83 -6.38 -11.86 10.94
C GLU A 83 -7.79 -12.30 11.35
N ASP A 84 -8.24 -11.95 12.56
CA ASP A 84 -9.56 -12.32 13.09
C ASP A 84 -10.69 -11.37 12.63
N ASP A 85 -10.35 -10.25 11.97
CA ASP A 85 -11.31 -9.38 11.28
C ASP A 85 -11.69 -9.99 9.91
N GLU A 86 -12.92 -10.51 9.82
CA GLU A 86 -13.59 -11.12 8.66
C GLU A 86 -13.07 -10.72 7.26
N LYS A 87 -12.08 -11.46 6.73
CA LYS A 87 -12.01 -12.00 5.35
C LYS A 87 -10.66 -12.68 5.05
N THR A 88 -10.51 -13.94 5.48
CA THR A 88 -9.58 -14.89 4.83
C THR A 88 -10.37 -15.96 4.09
N SER A 89 -11.15 -15.53 3.08
CA SER A 89 -11.83 -16.43 2.12
C SER A 89 -10.88 -17.40 1.41
N ASN A 90 -9.58 -17.21 1.55
CA ASN A 90 -8.50 -17.97 0.92
C ASN A 90 -7.69 -18.82 1.92
N LYS A 91 -8.13 -19.03 3.16
CA LYS A 91 -7.41 -19.89 4.12
C LYS A 91 -7.20 -21.32 3.59
N GLU A 92 -8.21 -21.88 2.93
CA GLU A 92 -8.09 -23.17 2.24
C GLU A 92 -7.15 -23.10 1.03
N THR A 93 -7.15 -21.99 0.29
CA THR A 93 -6.23 -21.75 -0.84
C THR A 93 -4.78 -21.69 -0.37
N LEU A 94 -4.51 -20.99 0.73
CA LEU A 94 -3.16 -20.88 1.31
C LEU A 94 -2.66 -22.23 1.83
N LYS A 95 -3.54 -23.02 2.48
CA LYS A 95 -3.22 -24.39 2.88
C LYS A 95 -2.94 -25.29 1.67
N ALA A 96 -3.76 -25.20 0.62
CA ALA A 96 -3.55 -25.98 -0.60
C ALA A 96 -2.24 -25.60 -1.32
N MET A 97 -1.86 -24.31 -1.31
CA MET A 97 -0.56 -23.85 -1.82
C MET A 97 0.62 -24.40 -1.00
N GLN A 98 0.51 -24.38 0.33
CA GLN A 98 1.53 -24.97 1.22
C GLN A 98 1.66 -26.47 1.02
N GLU A 99 0.55 -27.18 0.87
CA GLU A 99 0.54 -28.62 0.60
C GLU A 99 1.20 -28.93 -0.76
N THR A 100 0.97 -28.10 -1.79
CA THR A 100 1.64 -28.26 -3.09
C THR A 100 3.14 -28.02 -3.01
N ASP A 101 3.60 -27.04 -2.24
CA ASP A 101 5.03 -26.83 -1.96
C ASP A 101 5.66 -28.01 -1.19
N ASP A 102 4.94 -28.58 -0.22
CA ASP A 102 5.38 -29.74 0.54
C ASP A 102 5.45 -31.02 -0.34
N ILE A 103 4.57 -31.17 -1.33
CA ILE A 103 4.65 -32.25 -2.33
C ILE A 103 5.82 -32.04 -3.28
N LEU A 104 6.04 -30.81 -3.77
CA LEU A 104 7.14 -30.47 -4.69
C LEU A 104 8.52 -30.61 -4.04
N SER A 105 8.61 -30.28 -2.75
CA SER A 105 9.82 -30.45 -1.95
C SER A 105 10.05 -31.89 -1.47
N GLY A 106 9.12 -32.81 -1.76
CA GLY A 106 9.21 -34.23 -1.40
C GLY A 106 8.96 -34.52 0.07
N LYS A 107 8.41 -33.56 0.81
CA LYS A 107 8.06 -33.68 2.23
C LYS A 107 6.73 -34.43 2.42
N ILE A 108 5.87 -34.42 1.40
CA ILE A 108 4.62 -35.20 1.32
C ILE A 108 4.67 -36.07 0.06
N GLU A 109 4.36 -37.37 0.20
CA GLU A 109 4.25 -38.28 -0.94
C GLU A 109 2.92 -38.10 -1.68
N ARG A 110 2.99 -38.01 -3.02
CA ARG A 110 1.80 -38.03 -3.88
C ARG A 110 1.26 -39.46 -4.00
N LYS A 111 -0.03 -39.67 -3.70
CA LYS A 111 -0.73 -40.90 -4.08
C LYS A 111 -1.03 -40.88 -5.58
N GLY A 112 -0.76 -41.99 -6.27
CA GLY A 112 -1.14 -42.19 -7.68
C GLY A 112 -2.21 -43.26 -7.77
N TYR A 113 -3.16 -43.09 -8.70
CA TYR A 113 -4.24 -44.05 -8.96
C TYR A 113 -4.17 -44.53 -10.40
N ASN A 114 -4.47 -45.82 -10.63
CA ASN A 114 -4.41 -46.46 -11.95
C ASN A 114 -5.74 -46.35 -12.71
N SER A 115 -6.85 -46.10 -12.00
CA SER A 115 -8.17 -45.87 -12.61
C SER A 115 -8.96 -44.82 -11.83
N ALA A 116 -9.99 -44.26 -12.47
CA ALA A 116 -10.91 -43.34 -11.79
C ALA A 116 -11.71 -44.04 -10.69
N GLU A 117 -11.98 -45.33 -10.85
CA GLU A 117 -12.71 -46.16 -9.88
C GLU A 117 -11.90 -46.32 -8.57
N GLU A 118 -10.59 -46.57 -8.69
CA GLU A 118 -9.65 -46.65 -7.54
C GLU A 118 -9.57 -45.33 -6.76
N LEU A 119 -9.66 -44.20 -7.47
CA LEU A 119 -9.66 -42.87 -6.86
C LEU A 119 -10.94 -42.62 -6.06
N PHE A 120 -12.11 -42.94 -6.61
CA PHE A 120 -13.39 -42.73 -5.92
C PHE A 120 -13.54 -43.65 -4.70
N GLU A 121 -13.02 -44.88 -4.76
CA GLU A 121 -12.96 -45.78 -3.60
C GLU A 121 -12.10 -45.21 -2.45
N ASP A 122 -10.92 -44.62 -2.70
CA ASP A 122 -10.08 -44.02 -1.64
C ASP A 122 -10.70 -42.74 -1.05
N LEU A 123 -11.44 -41.98 -1.87
CA LEU A 123 -12.17 -40.78 -1.42
C LEU A 123 -13.48 -41.11 -0.67
N GLY A 124 -13.92 -42.37 -0.69
CA GLY A 124 -15.14 -42.81 0.00
C GLY A 124 -16.42 -42.17 -0.54
N VAL A 125 -16.44 -41.81 -1.82
CA VAL A 125 -17.55 -41.14 -2.54
C VAL A 125 -18.08 -41.97 -3.69
#